data_AF-A0A954SDS3-F1
#
_entry.id   AF-A0A954SDS3-F1
#
_cell.length_a   1.000
_cell.length_b   1.000
_cell.length_c   1.000
_cell.angle_alpha   90.00
_cell.angle_beta   90.00
_cell.angle_gamma   90.00
#
_symmetry.space_group_name_H-M   'P 1'
#
loop_
_entity.id
_entity.type
_entity.pdbx_description
1 polymer ?
#
loop_
_entity_poly.entity_id
_entity_poly.type
_entity_poly.pdbx_seq_one_letter_code
_entity_poly.pdbx_strand_id
1 'polypeptide(L)'
;MAASVRDRRRRAWPRATFGNPELADLTDDELLDLRFCDLGLTIEGTPLELRIEQLYRELEARRLDFRPHFWLSEEWFTPDGVPGIAVPFYLADSRLMKLEEQQMLEVEGGTVEWCMRIMRHEAGHAIDNAYRLRRRRCYRETFGNVSAPYPTSYSPRPYSRSYVVNIDLWYAQSHPVEDFAETFAVWLKPRSRWRQVYEDWPALRKLEFVDRTMQQLREEAPQVRSRRQEEPLRTMRKTLREHYEQKRAHYGLEASESYDHELLRLFSAEEDDRRKPSAASFLRKIRKRLRRDVSEWTGHFQYTIDQVLGDMITRCQQLKLRVDRNPEEVERDALIVLTMHTMNHIQDEAHKVAL
;
A
#
# COMPACT_ATOMS: atom_id res chain seq x y z
N MET A 1 9.07 -29.34 -50.38
CA MET A 1 8.70 -27.95 -50.10
C MET A 1 7.21 -27.87 -49.85
N ALA A 2 6.79 -27.80 -48.59
CA ALA A 2 5.42 -27.43 -48.21
C ALA A 2 5.49 -26.72 -46.87
N ALA A 3 5.28 -25.41 -46.89
CA ALA A 3 5.32 -24.56 -45.72
C ALA A 3 4.06 -24.80 -44.87
N SER A 4 4.27 -25.21 -43.62
CA SER A 4 3.23 -25.25 -42.59
C SER A 4 2.99 -23.84 -42.09
N VAL A 5 1.85 -23.28 -42.49
CA VAL A 5 1.26 -22.05 -41.95
C VAL A 5 0.87 -22.34 -40.50
N ARG A 6 1.67 -21.87 -39.54
CA ARG A 6 1.26 -21.80 -38.13
C ARG A 6 0.34 -20.60 -37.96
N ASP A 7 -0.94 -20.89 -37.78
CA ASP A 7 -2.00 -19.97 -37.37
C ASP A 7 -1.68 -19.38 -35.98
N ARG A 8 -0.95 -18.27 -35.94
CA ARG A 8 -0.83 -17.42 -34.75
C ARG A 8 -2.08 -16.55 -34.66
N ARG A 9 -3.16 -17.09 -34.09
CA ARG A 9 -4.25 -16.26 -33.54
C ARG A 9 -3.70 -15.42 -32.39
N ARG A 10 -3.16 -14.26 -32.72
CA ARG A 10 -2.81 -13.20 -31.77
C ARG A 10 -4.08 -12.80 -31.02
N ARG A 11 -4.27 -13.31 -29.80
CA ARG A 11 -5.12 -12.62 -28.83
C ARG A 11 -4.49 -11.24 -28.66
N ALA A 12 -5.19 -10.19 -29.05
CA ALA A 12 -4.71 -8.82 -28.92
C ALA A 12 -4.71 -8.44 -27.44
N TRP A 13 -3.59 -8.69 -26.77
CA TRP A 13 -3.34 -8.15 -25.44
C TRP A 13 -3.08 -6.64 -25.60
N PRO A 14 -3.60 -5.78 -24.70
CA PRO A 14 -3.29 -4.36 -24.78
C PRO A 14 -1.77 -4.20 -24.62
N ARG A 15 -1.10 -3.70 -25.67
CA ARG A 15 0.33 -3.40 -25.68
C ARG A 15 0.71 -2.56 -24.46
N ALA A 16 1.92 -2.79 -23.94
CA ALA A 16 2.49 -1.94 -22.90
C ALA A 16 2.45 -0.47 -23.35
N THR A 17 1.98 0.41 -22.48
CA THR A 17 1.88 1.85 -22.74
C THR A 17 3.18 2.59 -22.42
N PHE A 18 3.99 2.02 -21.53
CA PHE A 18 5.34 2.43 -21.16
C PHE A 18 6.09 1.26 -20.51
N GLY A 19 7.41 1.39 -20.41
CA GLY A 19 8.30 0.36 -19.84
C GLY A 19 9.08 -0.39 -20.91
N ASN A 20 9.53 -1.60 -20.58
CA ASN A 20 10.29 -2.47 -21.47
C ASN A 20 9.34 -3.15 -22.47
N PRO A 21 9.46 -2.85 -23.79
CA PRO A 21 8.56 -3.41 -24.79
C PRO A 21 8.65 -4.93 -24.93
N GLU A 22 9.78 -5.55 -24.56
CA GLU A 22 9.96 -7.01 -24.65
C GLU A 22 9.05 -7.74 -23.65
N LEU A 23 8.82 -7.14 -22.47
CA LEU A 23 7.93 -7.72 -21.46
C LEU A 23 6.47 -7.75 -21.92
N ALA A 24 6.08 -6.80 -22.77
CA ALA A 24 4.70 -6.67 -23.24
C ALA A 24 4.19 -7.89 -24.02
N ASP A 25 5.09 -8.62 -24.67
CA ASP A 25 4.79 -9.79 -25.48
C ASP A 25 4.82 -11.10 -24.67
N LEU A 26 5.28 -11.06 -23.41
CA LEU A 26 5.36 -12.23 -22.53
C LEU A 26 4.02 -12.51 -21.83
N THR A 27 3.70 -13.80 -21.73
CA THR A 27 2.60 -14.32 -20.90
C THR A 27 2.91 -14.14 -19.41
N ASP A 28 1.89 -14.28 -18.55
CA ASP A 28 2.10 -14.17 -17.10
C ASP A 28 3.10 -15.22 -16.59
N ASP A 29 3.01 -16.46 -17.09
CA ASP A 29 3.94 -17.54 -16.70
C ASP A 29 5.38 -17.25 -17.13
N GLU A 30 5.58 -16.73 -18.35
CA GLU A 30 6.91 -16.34 -18.83
C GLU A 30 7.50 -15.18 -18.02
N LEU A 31 6.68 -14.20 -17.61
CA LEU A 31 7.13 -13.12 -16.73
C LEU A 31 7.50 -13.64 -15.35
N LEU A 32 6.69 -14.54 -14.78
CA LEU A 32 6.92 -15.11 -13.46
C LEU A 32 8.28 -15.83 -13.38
N ASP A 33 8.75 -16.42 -14.48
CA ASP A 33 10.05 -17.11 -14.52
C ASP A 33 11.26 -16.16 -14.71
N LEU A 34 11.03 -14.87 -14.94
CA LEU A 34 12.12 -13.88 -15.02
C LEU A 34 12.64 -13.50 -13.63
N ARG A 35 13.95 -13.27 -13.55
CA ARG A 35 14.60 -12.68 -12.37
C ARG A 35 14.47 -11.16 -12.42
N PHE A 36 14.41 -10.53 -11.24
CA PHE A 36 14.36 -9.06 -11.14
C PHE A 36 15.46 -8.35 -11.92
N CYS A 37 16.70 -8.84 -11.86
CA CYS A 37 17.83 -8.26 -12.58
C CYS A 37 17.72 -8.37 -14.12
N ASP A 38 16.85 -9.22 -14.64
CA ASP A 38 16.69 -9.47 -16.08
C ASP A 38 15.52 -8.68 -16.70
N LEU A 39 14.76 -7.92 -15.90
CA LEU A 39 13.57 -7.20 -16.37
C LEU A 39 13.90 -5.99 -17.27
N GLY A 40 15.13 -5.48 -17.23
CA GLY A 40 15.57 -4.36 -18.08
C GLY A 40 14.83 -3.05 -17.82
N LEU A 41 14.45 -2.78 -16.57
CA LEU A 41 13.64 -1.60 -16.21
C LEU A 41 14.47 -0.34 -15.99
N THR A 42 13.91 0.80 -16.38
CA THR A 42 14.44 2.14 -16.13
C THR A 42 13.35 3.05 -15.56
N ILE A 43 13.73 4.10 -14.84
CA ILE A 43 12.77 5.11 -14.37
C ILE A 43 12.48 6.11 -15.50
N GLU A 44 13.51 6.44 -16.26
CA GLU A 44 13.50 7.40 -17.35
C GLU A 44 12.48 7.00 -18.43
N GLY A 45 11.71 7.98 -18.93
CA GLY A 45 10.69 7.78 -19.95
C GLY A 45 9.39 7.13 -19.45
N THR A 46 9.23 6.95 -18.14
CA THR A 46 8.03 6.37 -17.53
C THR A 46 7.18 7.42 -16.80
N PRO A 47 5.90 7.14 -16.50
CA PRO A 47 5.11 8.01 -15.63
C PRO A 47 5.72 8.21 -14.23
N LEU A 48 6.58 7.29 -13.77
CA LEU A 48 7.26 7.42 -12.48
C LEU A 48 8.24 8.60 -12.49
N GLU A 49 8.98 8.83 -13.58
CA GLU A 49 9.87 9.99 -13.74
C GLU A 49 9.11 11.32 -13.53
N LEU A 50 7.94 11.46 -14.17
CA LEU A 50 7.11 12.67 -14.05
C LEU A 50 6.63 12.92 -12.61
N ARG A 51 6.38 11.84 -11.86
CA ARG A 51 5.96 11.92 -10.46
C ARG A 51 7.13 12.26 -9.53
N ILE A 52 8.32 11.73 -9.81
CA ILE A 52 9.57 12.11 -9.12
C ILE A 52 9.87 13.60 -9.35
N GLU A 53 9.76 14.08 -10.59
CA GLU A 53 9.89 15.49 -10.89
C GLU A 53 8.84 16.35 -10.17
N GLN A 54 7.61 15.84 -10.04
CA GLN A 54 6.58 16.52 -9.26
C GLN A 54 7.01 16.66 -7.81
N LEU A 55 7.51 15.60 -7.17
CA LEU A 55 8.01 15.67 -5.80
C LEU A 55 9.15 16.70 -5.66
N TYR A 56 10.10 16.73 -6.62
CA TYR A 56 11.15 17.75 -6.62
C TYR A 56 10.59 19.18 -6.70
N ARG A 57 9.61 19.43 -7.58
CA ARG A 57 8.93 20.73 -7.65
C ARG A 57 8.24 21.10 -6.33
N GLU A 58 7.66 20.13 -5.63
CA GLU A 58 7.01 20.35 -4.34
C GLU A 58 8.02 20.72 -3.23
N LEU A 59 9.16 20.03 -3.18
CA LEU A 59 10.27 20.35 -2.25
C LEU A 59 10.88 21.73 -2.57
N GLU A 60 11.10 22.02 -3.85
CA GLU A 60 11.63 23.29 -4.33
C GLU A 60 10.67 24.46 -4.04
N ALA A 61 9.36 24.26 -4.19
CA ALA A 61 8.35 25.26 -3.80
C ALA A 61 8.38 25.57 -2.29
N ARG A 62 8.89 24.65 -1.47
CA ARG A 62 9.14 24.87 -0.03
C ARG A 62 10.52 25.46 0.27
N ARG A 63 11.32 25.72 -0.76
CA ARG A 63 12.71 26.22 -0.71
C ARG A 63 13.65 25.26 0.03
N LEU A 64 13.41 23.97 -0.08
CA LEU A 64 14.31 22.95 0.47
C LEU A 64 15.34 22.58 -0.59
N ASP A 65 16.62 22.80 -0.30
CA ASP A 65 17.73 22.29 -1.13
C ASP A 65 17.98 20.81 -0.82
N PHE A 66 16.99 19.99 -1.16
CA PHE A 66 17.00 18.55 -0.93
C PHE A 66 16.32 17.84 -2.09
N ARG A 67 17.05 16.91 -2.70
CA ARG A 67 16.55 16.04 -3.78
C ARG A 67 16.94 14.60 -3.46
N PRO A 68 16.03 13.77 -2.91
CA PRO A 68 16.33 12.37 -2.64
C PRO A 68 16.66 11.65 -3.94
N HIS A 69 17.61 10.72 -3.93
CA HIS A 69 17.84 9.86 -5.10
C HIS A 69 16.86 8.69 -5.10
N PHE A 70 16.56 8.16 -6.29
CA PHE A 70 15.60 7.06 -6.48
C PHE A 70 16.30 5.84 -7.10
N TRP A 71 15.79 4.65 -6.78
CA TRP A 71 16.16 3.40 -7.45
C TRP A 71 15.00 2.41 -7.42
N LEU A 72 15.01 1.45 -8.35
CA LEU A 72 14.02 0.38 -8.39
C LEU A 72 14.40 -0.75 -7.41
N SER A 73 13.41 -1.30 -6.72
CA SER A 73 13.49 -2.39 -5.75
C SER A 73 12.21 -3.24 -5.75
N GLU A 74 12.05 -4.16 -4.80
CA GLU A 74 10.82 -4.96 -4.62
C GLU A 74 9.67 -4.09 -4.10
N GLU A 75 9.91 -3.22 -3.13
CA GLU A 75 8.89 -2.42 -2.42
C GLU A 75 9.32 -0.96 -2.21
N TRP A 76 8.41 -0.13 -1.66
CA TRP A 76 8.69 1.23 -1.22
C TRP A 76 9.43 1.21 0.11
N PHE A 77 10.55 1.92 0.21
CA PHE A 77 11.19 2.18 1.51
C PHE A 77 12.29 3.23 1.39
N THR A 78 12.66 3.79 2.54
CA THR A 78 13.82 4.64 2.71
C THR A 78 14.77 4.01 3.75
N PRO A 79 15.94 3.49 3.35
CA PRO A 79 16.86 2.84 4.27
C PRO A 79 17.42 3.80 5.32
N ASP A 80 17.67 3.29 6.53
CA ASP A 80 18.29 4.09 7.59
C ASP A 80 19.62 4.71 7.14
N GLY A 81 19.76 6.03 7.37
CA GLY A 81 20.95 6.78 7.00
C GLY A 81 21.13 7.00 5.49
N VAL A 82 20.14 6.69 4.67
CA VAL A 82 20.16 6.93 3.22
C VAL A 82 19.13 8.01 2.85
N PRO A 83 19.58 9.16 2.31
CA PRO A 83 18.72 10.21 1.77
C PRO A 83 18.12 9.87 0.39
N GLY A 84 17.49 8.70 0.25
CA GLY A 84 16.92 8.26 -1.01
C GLY A 84 15.86 7.18 -0.84
N ILE A 85 15.09 6.97 -1.90
CA ILE A 85 13.83 6.24 -1.89
C ILE A 85 13.91 5.05 -2.86
N ALA A 86 13.68 3.85 -2.35
CA ALA A 86 13.42 2.66 -3.15
C ALA A 86 11.98 2.70 -3.68
N VAL A 87 11.80 2.33 -4.94
CA VAL A 87 10.50 2.31 -5.62
C VAL A 87 10.22 0.91 -6.14
N PRO A 88 8.99 0.36 -5.97
CA PRO A 88 8.65 -0.94 -6.51
C PRO A 88 8.82 -1.02 -8.02
N PHE A 89 9.44 -2.10 -8.47
CA PHE A 89 9.76 -2.39 -9.87
C PHE A 89 8.54 -2.30 -10.79
N TYR A 90 7.37 -2.75 -10.34
CA TYR A 90 6.17 -2.82 -11.17
C TYR A 90 5.68 -1.43 -11.61
N LEU A 91 6.03 -0.35 -10.90
CA LEU A 91 5.64 1.02 -11.30
C LEU A 91 6.42 1.56 -12.50
N ALA A 92 7.53 0.91 -12.87
CA ALA A 92 8.33 1.28 -14.03
C ALA A 92 7.82 0.66 -15.34
N ASP A 93 6.84 -0.25 -15.30
CA ASP A 93 6.38 -0.96 -16.49
C ASP A 93 4.88 -1.31 -16.44
N SER A 94 4.14 -0.89 -17.47
CA SER A 94 2.69 -1.08 -17.55
C SER A 94 2.24 -2.54 -17.63
N ARG A 95 3.08 -3.46 -18.12
CA ARG A 95 2.80 -4.90 -18.14
C ARG A 95 3.04 -5.52 -16.76
N LEU A 96 4.06 -5.07 -16.04
CA LEU A 96 4.31 -5.49 -14.66
C LEU A 96 3.27 -4.93 -13.68
N MET A 97 2.76 -3.72 -13.89
CA MET A 97 1.59 -3.22 -13.13
C MET A 97 0.37 -4.15 -13.27
N LYS A 98 0.11 -4.66 -14.48
CA LYS A 98 -1.00 -5.61 -14.69
C LYS A 98 -0.75 -6.93 -13.96
N LEU A 99 0.50 -7.40 -13.98
CA LEU A 99 0.89 -8.61 -13.25
C LEU A 99 0.69 -8.39 -11.73
N GLU A 100 1.16 -7.27 -11.17
CA GLU A 100 0.95 -6.91 -9.77
C GLU A 100 -0.55 -6.88 -9.42
N GLU A 101 -1.39 -6.24 -10.25
CA GLU A 101 -2.85 -6.21 -10.04
C GLU A 101 -3.46 -7.62 -10.07
N GLN A 102 -2.96 -8.53 -10.91
CA GLN A 102 -3.45 -9.91 -10.95
C GLN A 102 -2.99 -10.73 -9.74
N GLN A 103 -1.75 -10.54 -9.29
CA GLN A 103 -1.16 -11.31 -8.19
C GLN A 103 -1.64 -10.81 -6.82
N MET A 104 -1.78 -9.49 -6.66
CA MET A 104 -2.04 -8.81 -5.39
C MET A 104 -3.38 -8.04 -5.33
N LEU A 105 -4.16 -8.05 -6.41
CA LEU A 105 -5.49 -7.41 -6.54
C LEU A 105 -5.50 -5.88 -6.50
N GLU A 106 -4.33 -5.28 -6.34
CA GLU A 106 -4.07 -3.85 -6.35
C GLU A 106 -2.66 -3.56 -6.84
N VAL A 107 -2.41 -2.31 -7.22
CA VAL A 107 -1.07 -1.82 -7.56
C VAL A 107 -0.80 -0.65 -6.64
N GLU A 108 -0.02 -0.88 -5.59
CA GLU A 108 0.32 0.15 -4.63
C GLU A 108 1.05 1.31 -5.32
N GLY A 109 0.55 2.53 -5.15
CA GLY A 109 1.06 3.69 -5.90
C GLY A 109 0.76 3.64 -7.41
N GLY A 110 -0.17 2.81 -7.87
CA GLY A 110 -0.54 2.72 -9.29
C GLY A 110 -1.17 4.02 -9.83
N THR A 111 -1.95 4.71 -9.00
CA THR A 111 -2.53 6.02 -9.34
C THR A 111 -1.59 7.17 -8.98
N VAL A 112 -1.75 8.32 -9.67
CA VAL A 112 -0.94 9.52 -9.39
C VAL A 112 -1.12 9.97 -7.94
N GLU A 113 -2.36 10.01 -7.44
CA GLU A 113 -2.64 10.45 -6.07
C GLU A 113 -1.98 9.54 -5.03
N TRP A 114 -2.15 8.21 -5.16
CA TRP A 114 -1.59 7.25 -4.21
C TRP A 114 -0.07 7.24 -4.26
N CYS A 115 0.52 7.24 -5.45
CA CYS A 115 1.97 7.31 -5.61
C CYS A 115 2.55 8.57 -4.96
N MET A 116 1.90 9.72 -5.14
CA MET A 116 2.34 10.96 -4.52
C MET A 116 2.08 11.00 -3.00
N ARG A 117 1.15 10.22 -2.44
CA ARG A 117 1.01 10.06 -0.98
C ARG A 117 2.20 9.30 -0.41
N ILE A 118 2.56 8.17 -1.03
CA ILE A 118 3.71 7.34 -0.62
C ILE A 118 5.03 8.08 -0.83
N MET A 119 5.28 8.68 -2.00
CA MET A 119 6.53 9.39 -2.26
C MET A 119 6.77 10.56 -1.31
N ARG A 120 5.73 11.27 -0.89
CA ARG A 120 5.88 12.34 0.11
C ARG A 120 6.20 11.79 1.50
N HIS A 121 5.61 10.65 1.86
CA HIS A 121 5.92 9.93 3.09
C HIS A 121 7.39 9.49 3.09
N GLU A 122 7.84 8.80 2.05
CA GLU A 122 9.23 8.36 1.90
C GLU A 122 10.21 9.55 1.83
N ALA A 123 9.81 10.66 1.20
CA ALA A 123 10.61 11.89 1.25
C ALA A 123 10.75 12.46 2.68
N GLY A 124 9.78 12.20 3.56
CA GLY A 124 9.86 12.47 4.99
C GLY A 124 10.98 11.67 5.66
N HIS A 125 11.01 10.36 5.47
CA HIS A 125 12.12 9.53 5.95
C HIS A 125 13.47 9.97 5.37
N ALA A 126 13.50 10.29 4.07
CA ALA A 126 14.73 10.65 3.39
C ALA A 126 15.28 11.99 3.89
N ILE A 127 14.42 12.98 4.16
CA ILE A 127 14.87 14.28 4.72
C ILE A 127 15.27 14.15 6.20
N ASP A 128 14.60 13.28 6.97
CA ASP A 128 15.03 12.95 8.33
C ASP A 128 16.46 12.36 8.32
N ASN A 129 16.72 11.40 7.43
CA ASN A 129 18.06 10.85 7.23
C ASN A 129 19.09 11.91 6.82
N ALA A 130 18.74 12.77 5.87
CA ALA A 130 19.61 13.80 5.31
C ALA A 130 20.10 14.81 6.38
N TYR A 131 19.22 15.22 7.28
CA TYR A 131 19.48 16.26 8.29
C TYR A 131 19.57 15.72 9.73
N ARG A 132 19.48 14.39 9.90
CA ARG A 132 19.50 13.68 11.17
C ARG A 132 18.48 14.22 12.17
N LEU A 133 17.26 14.52 11.71
CA LEU A 133 16.26 15.25 12.51
C LEU A 133 15.86 14.48 13.76
N ARG A 134 15.72 13.15 13.66
CA ARG A 134 15.40 12.24 14.78
C ARG A 134 16.41 12.25 15.92
N ARG A 135 17.63 12.76 15.70
CA ARG A 135 18.65 12.94 16.76
C ARG A 135 18.41 14.21 17.59
N ARG A 136 17.65 15.18 17.06
CA ARG A 136 17.36 16.43 17.76
C ARG A 136 16.41 16.17 18.93
N ARG A 137 16.64 16.84 20.06
CA ARG A 137 15.79 16.71 21.26
C ARG A 137 14.34 17.08 20.99
N CYS A 138 14.11 18.18 20.27
CA CYS A 138 12.78 18.68 19.93
C CYS A 138 11.96 17.70 19.07
N TYR A 139 12.61 16.90 18.22
CA TYR A 139 11.95 15.84 17.47
C TYR A 139 11.36 14.79 18.42
N ARG A 140 12.19 14.29 19.35
CA ARG A 140 11.77 13.26 20.32
C ARG A 140 10.68 13.75 21.27
N GLU A 141 10.72 15.02 21.66
CA GLU A 141 9.66 15.64 22.46
C GLU A 141 8.33 15.76 21.70
N THR A 142 8.37 15.82 20.37
CA THR A 142 7.18 15.98 19.52
C THR A 142 6.58 14.64 19.08
N PHE A 143 7.41 13.69 18.64
CA PHE A 143 6.97 12.42 18.05
C PHE A 143 7.18 11.21 18.96
N GLY A 144 8.10 11.30 19.93
CA GLY A 144 8.40 10.22 20.86
C GLY A 144 9.75 9.54 20.62
N ASN A 145 9.90 8.35 21.19
CA ASN A 145 11.17 7.62 21.20
C ASN A 145 11.41 6.84 19.90
N VAL A 146 12.29 7.35 19.05
CA VAL A 146 12.69 6.74 17.77
C VAL A 146 13.54 5.48 17.90
N SER A 147 14.08 5.19 19.08
CA SER A 147 14.85 3.97 19.36
C SER A 147 13.98 2.83 19.91
N ALA A 148 12.66 3.02 19.96
CA ALA A 148 11.76 1.92 20.25
C ALA A 148 11.88 0.85 19.15
N PRO A 149 11.83 -0.45 19.50
CA PRO A 149 11.72 -1.48 18.48
C PRO A 149 10.41 -1.29 17.73
N TYR A 150 10.42 -1.55 16.41
CA TYR A 150 9.18 -1.60 15.65
C TYR A 150 8.30 -2.71 16.22
N PRO A 151 7.02 -2.42 16.50
CA PRO A 151 6.13 -3.42 17.07
C PRO A 151 5.86 -4.51 16.03
N THR A 152 5.89 -5.78 16.46
CA THR A 152 5.47 -6.92 15.61
C THR A 152 3.97 -6.89 15.32
N SER A 153 3.18 -6.24 16.18
CA SER A 153 1.78 -5.90 15.96
C SER A 153 1.40 -4.66 16.79
N TYR A 154 0.47 -3.84 16.31
CA TYR A 154 -0.08 -2.73 17.11
C TYR A 154 -1.59 -2.62 16.90
N SER A 155 -2.31 -2.28 17.98
CA SER A 155 -3.73 -1.96 17.92
C SER A 155 -3.90 -0.45 17.77
N PRO A 156 -4.37 0.04 16.62
CA PRO A 156 -4.56 1.46 16.41
C PRO A 156 -5.66 2.00 17.33
N ARG A 157 -5.61 3.30 17.65
CA ARG A 157 -6.68 4.01 18.36
C ARG A 157 -7.52 4.80 17.36
N PRO A 158 -8.71 4.29 16.95
CA PRO A 158 -9.44 4.84 15.80
C PRO A 158 -10.00 6.26 16.00
N TYR A 159 -10.12 6.72 17.24
CA TYR A 159 -10.63 8.06 17.54
C TYR A 159 -9.52 9.04 17.95
N SER A 160 -8.25 8.63 17.81
CA SER A 160 -7.12 9.47 18.17
C SER A 160 -6.95 10.61 17.18
N ARG A 161 -7.13 11.84 17.67
CA ARG A 161 -6.83 13.09 16.93
C ARG A 161 -5.37 13.53 17.04
N SER A 162 -4.53 12.72 17.68
CA SER A 162 -3.11 13.04 17.90
C SER A 162 -2.24 12.80 16.67
N TYR A 163 -2.78 12.20 15.61
CA TYR A 163 -2.05 11.80 14.41
C TYR A 163 -2.71 12.40 13.18
N VAL A 164 -1.90 12.67 12.16
CA VAL A 164 -2.42 13.02 10.84
C VAL A 164 -2.90 11.75 10.12
N VAL A 165 -3.74 11.92 9.11
CA VAL A 165 -4.18 10.85 8.21
C VAL A 165 -3.57 11.12 6.84
N ASN A 166 -2.67 10.24 6.36
CA ASN A 166 -2.08 10.34 5.02
C ASN A 166 -2.15 9.06 4.19
N ILE A 167 -1.43 7.96 4.45
CA ILE A 167 -1.48 6.74 3.60
C ILE A 167 -2.62 5.83 4.06
N ASP A 168 -2.54 5.34 5.30
CA ASP A 168 -3.62 4.61 5.96
C ASP A 168 -4.04 5.35 7.21
N LEU A 169 -5.31 5.22 7.61
CA LEU A 169 -5.89 5.97 8.72
C LEU A 169 -5.04 5.91 10.00
N TRP A 170 -4.34 4.80 10.22
CA TRP A 170 -3.63 4.54 11.48
C TRP A 170 -2.13 4.39 11.36
N TYR A 171 -1.57 4.45 10.14
CA TYR A 171 -0.15 4.16 9.91
C TYR A 171 0.78 5.05 10.74
N ALA A 172 0.43 6.32 10.92
CA ALA A 172 1.16 7.27 11.77
C ALA A 172 1.27 6.83 13.25
N GLN A 173 0.43 5.89 13.73
CA GLN A 173 0.47 5.39 15.11
C GLN A 173 1.46 4.24 15.31
N SER A 174 1.97 3.64 14.22
CA SER A 174 2.81 2.44 14.28
C SER A 174 4.17 2.70 14.93
N HIS A 175 4.79 3.85 14.65
CA HIS A 175 6.09 4.22 15.16
C HIS A 175 6.32 5.75 15.09
N PRO A 176 7.11 6.37 15.99
CA PRO A 176 7.41 7.81 15.95
C PRO A 176 8.02 8.30 14.64
N VAL A 177 8.77 7.45 13.94
CA VAL A 177 9.37 7.80 12.63
C VAL A 177 8.28 7.81 11.55
N GLU A 178 7.33 6.87 11.57
CA GLU A 178 6.18 6.88 10.65
C GLU A 178 5.26 8.09 10.90
N ASP A 179 5.03 8.45 12.17
CA ASP A 179 4.27 9.65 12.56
C ASP A 179 4.86 10.93 11.95
N PHE A 180 6.19 11.05 11.99
CA PHE A 180 6.90 12.16 11.35
C PHE A 180 6.74 12.13 9.82
N ALA A 181 6.96 10.98 9.18
CA ALA A 181 6.88 10.85 7.73
C ALA A 181 5.46 11.15 7.20
N GLU A 182 4.43 10.65 7.87
CA GLU A 182 3.03 10.99 7.58
C GLU A 182 2.74 12.48 7.79
N THR A 183 3.21 13.06 8.90
CA THR A 183 3.07 14.50 9.19
C THR A 183 3.76 15.35 8.12
N PHE A 184 4.97 14.96 7.70
CA PHE A 184 5.70 15.61 6.63
C PHE A 184 4.96 15.54 5.30
N ALA A 185 4.37 14.39 4.97
CA ALA A 185 3.63 14.22 3.73
C ALA A 185 2.39 15.14 3.65
N VAL A 186 1.62 15.24 4.74
CA VAL A 186 0.46 16.15 4.84
C VAL A 186 0.89 17.62 4.74
N TRP A 187 2.01 17.97 5.38
CA TRP A 187 2.56 19.32 5.34
C TRP A 187 3.06 19.69 3.93
N LEU A 188 3.76 18.78 3.24
CA LEU A 188 4.38 19.03 1.94
C LEU A 188 3.33 19.20 0.83
N LYS A 189 2.25 18.41 0.87
CA LYS A 189 1.18 18.38 -0.15
C LYS A 189 0.78 19.80 -0.60
N PRO A 190 0.85 20.12 -1.91
CA PRO A 190 0.51 21.45 -2.41
C PRO A 190 -0.91 21.87 -2.06
N ARG A 191 -1.07 23.15 -1.70
CA ARG A 191 -2.38 23.74 -1.32
C ARG A 191 -3.09 23.00 -0.17
N SER A 192 -2.34 22.22 0.61
CA SER A 192 -2.87 21.57 1.81
C SER A 192 -3.37 22.62 2.80
N ARG A 193 -4.65 22.52 3.17
CA ARG A 193 -5.30 23.35 4.20
C ARG A 193 -5.13 22.75 5.59
N TRP A 194 -3.97 22.16 5.86
CA TRP A 194 -3.73 21.38 7.08
C TRP A 194 -3.97 22.18 8.35
N ARG A 195 -3.73 23.51 8.34
CA ARG A 195 -4.04 24.39 9.49
C ARG A 195 -5.52 24.37 9.84
N GLN A 196 -6.39 24.44 8.83
CA GLN A 196 -7.84 24.41 9.03
C GLN A 196 -8.35 22.98 9.31
N VAL A 197 -7.81 21.98 8.61
CA VAL A 197 -8.24 20.58 8.77
C VAL A 197 -7.94 20.05 10.18
N TYR A 198 -6.82 20.46 10.77
CA TYR A 198 -6.34 19.96 12.07
C TYR A 198 -6.48 21.00 13.19
N GLU A 199 -7.26 22.09 13.06
CA GLU A 199 -7.25 23.21 14.03
C GLU A 199 -7.53 22.77 15.47
N ASP A 200 -8.45 21.83 15.66
CA ASP A 200 -8.85 21.27 16.95
C ASP A 200 -8.15 19.94 17.30
N TRP A 201 -7.13 19.54 16.52
CA TRP A 201 -6.46 18.27 16.67
C TRP A 201 -5.09 18.45 17.32
N PRO A 202 -4.72 17.64 18.34
CA PRO A 202 -3.36 17.67 18.88
C PRO A 202 -2.26 17.45 17.82
N ALA A 203 -2.58 16.76 16.71
CA ALA A 203 -1.70 16.60 15.55
C ALA A 203 -1.22 17.94 14.95
N LEU A 204 -1.95 19.05 15.12
CA LEU A 204 -1.54 20.36 14.63
C LEU A 204 -0.17 20.78 15.15
N ARG A 205 0.15 20.45 16.41
CA ARG A 205 1.45 20.79 17.01
C ARG A 205 2.60 20.12 16.26
N LYS A 206 2.39 18.91 15.72
CA LYS A 206 3.38 18.17 14.91
C LYS A 206 3.55 18.83 13.54
N LEU A 207 2.44 19.24 12.91
CA LEU A 207 2.47 19.97 11.64
C LEU A 207 3.20 21.32 11.78
N GLU A 208 2.94 22.05 12.85
CA GLU A 208 3.67 23.29 13.16
C GLU A 208 5.15 23.05 13.45
N PHE A 209 5.47 21.94 14.14
CA PHE A 209 6.86 21.52 14.35
C PHE A 209 7.56 21.26 13.01
N VAL A 210 6.93 20.49 12.10
CA VAL A 210 7.48 20.24 10.77
C VAL A 210 7.65 21.55 10.00
N ASP A 211 6.64 22.42 10.00
CA ASP A 211 6.70 23.72 9.29
C ASP A 211 7.87 24.59 9.78
N ARG A 212 8.04 24.72 11.10
CA ARG A 212 9.18 25.48 11.68
C ARG A 212 10.52 24.82 11.37
N THR A 213 10.60 23.49 11.49
CA THR A 213 11.84 22.74 11.22
C THR A 213 12.26 22.92 9.77
N MET A 214 11.34 22.73 8.81
CA MET A 214 11.64 22.86 7.39
C MET A 214 12.00 24.29 6.99
N GLN A 215 11.49 25.32 7.68
CA GLN A 215 11.93 26.70 7.48
C GLN A 215 13.39 26.91 7.91
N GLN A 216 13.84 26.28 9.01
CA GLN A 216 15.24 26.34 9.46
C GLN A 216 16.18 25.64 8.47
N LEU A 217 15.74 24.52 7.89
CA LEU A 217 16.57 23.75 6.95
C LEU A 217 16.83 24.45 5.62
N ARG A 218 16.10 25.52 5.27
CA ARG A 218 16.27 26.25 4.00
C ARG A 218 17.68 26.83 3.80
N GLU A 219 18.39 27.08 4.89
CA GLU A 219 19.74 27.66 4.90
C GLU A 219 20.80 26.63 5.31
N GLU A 220 20.40 25.38 5.61
CA GLU A 220 21.29 24.30 6.02
C GLU A 220 21.53 23.34 4.86
N ALA A 221 22.77 22.90 4.68
CA ALA A 221 23.06 21.82 3.73
C ALA A 221 22.82 20.44 4.39
N PRO A 222 22.38 19.42 3.64
CA PRO A 222 22.28 18.05 4.14
C PRO A 222 23.58 17.53 4.75
N GLN A 223 23.49 16.99 5.97
CA GLN A 223 24.62 16.39 6.69
C GLN A 223 24.99 15.01 6.16
N VAL A 224 23.99 14.27 5.66
CA VAL A 224 24.17 12.98 5.03
C VAL A 224 23.90 13.14 3.53
N ARG A 225 24.83 12.65 2.70
CA ARG A 225 24.77 12.73 1.23
C ARG A 225 25.00 11.37 0.57
N SER A 226 24.83 10.28 1.33
CA SER A 226 25.01 8.92 0.84
C SER A 226 24.08 8.64 -0.34
N ARG A 227 24.61 8.07 -1.42
CA ARG A 227 23.85 7.57 -2.57
C ARG A 227 23.81 6.04 -2.65
N ARG A 228 24.06 5.36 -1.52
CA ARG A 228 23.91 3.91 -1.40
C ARG A 228 22.49 3.53 -1.82
N GLN A 229 22.37 2.42 -2.54
CA GLN A 229 21.11 1.80 -2.90
C GLN A 229 21.07 0.46 -2.16
N GLU A 230 20.14 0.33 -1.22
CA GLU A 230 19.86 -0.95 -0.56
C GLU A 230 18.90 -1.74 -1.44
N GLU A 231 19.16 -3.04 -1.55
CA GLU A 231 18.33 -3.97 -2.33
C GLU A 231 17.96 -3.42 -3.74
N PRO A 232 18.94 -3.02 -4.57
CA PRO A 232 18.62 -2.52 -5.91
C PRO A 232 18.23 -3.68 -6.84
N LEU A 233 17.22 -3.43 -7.68
CA LEU A 233 16.66 -4.42 -8.61
C LEU A 233 17.73 -5.14 -9.45
N ARG A 234 18.73 -4.39 -9.91
CA ARG A 234 19.83 -4.90 -10.75
C ARG A 234 20.69 -6.00 -10.09
N THR A 235 20.64 -6.14 -8.76
CA THR A 235 21.38 -7.19 -8.04
C THR A 235 20.50 -8.35 -7.60
N MET A 236 19.18 -8.23 -7.74
CA MET A 236 18.22 -9.23 -7.26
C MET A 236 18.09 -10.39 -8.25
N ARG A 237 18.45 -11.59 -7.79
CA ARG A 237 18.35 -12.83 -8.57
C ARG A 237 17.05 -13.60 -8.34
N LYS A 238 16.25 -13.20 -7.36
CA LYS A 238 14.93 -13.76 -7.08
C LYS A 238 14.04 -13.62 -8.32
N THR A 239 13.31 -14.66 -8.65
CA THR A 239 12.31 -14.66 -9.73
C THR A 239 11.04 -13.94 -9.29
N LEU A 240 10.26 -13.43 -10.25
CA LEU A 240 8.95 -12.88 -9.96
C LEU A 240 8.03 -13.93 -9.32
N ARG A 241 8.13 -15.20 -9.73
CA ARG A 241 7.41 -16.33 -9.13
C ARG A 241 7.68 -16.46 -7.65
N GLU A 242 8.96 -16.58 -7.27
CA GLU A 242 9.39 -16.67 -5.87
C GLU A 242 8.94 -15.43 -5.07
N HIS A 243 9.06 -14.23 -5.66
CA HIS A 243 8.59 -13.00 -5.03
C HIS A 243 7.09 -13.05 -4.72
N TYR A 244 6.24 -13.35 -5.69
CA TYR A 244 4.80 -13.37 -5.47
C TYR A 244 4.35 -14.54 -4.58
N GLU A 245 5.04 -15.69 -4.62
CA GLU A 245 4.80 -16.77 -3.67
C GLU A 245 5.12 -16.34 -2.24
N GLN A 246 6.27 -15.70 -2.00
CA GLN A 246 6.64 -15.16 -0.69
C GLN A 246 5.70 -14.04 -0.24
N LYS A 247 5.37 -13.10 -1.13
CA LYS A 247 4.48 -11.97 -0.85
C LYS A 247 3.07 -12.43 -0.49
N ARG A 248 2.54 -13.44 -1.20
CA ARG A 248 1.26 -14.07 -0.84
C ARG A 248 1.32 -14.91 0.42
N ALA A 249 2.44 -15.57 0.71
CA ALA A 249 2.59 -16.28 1.98
C ALA A 249 2.65 -15.31 3.17
N HIS A 250 3.23 -14.13 2.97
CA HIS A 250 3.32 -13.09 3.99
C HIS A 250 2.00 -12.36 4.24
N TYR A 251 1.24 -12.04 3.18
CA TYR A 251 -0.04 -11.32 3.28
C TYR A 251 -1.28 -12.21 3.22
N GLY A 252 -1.10 -13.50 2.93
CA GLY A 252 -2.15 -14.51 2.93
C GLY A 252 -2.42 -14.96 4.35
N LEU A 253 -3.70 -15.08 4.70
CA LEU A 253 -4.15 -15.46 6.03
C LEU A 253 -4.30 -16.98 6.13
N GLU A 254 -3.93 -17.57 7.27
CA GLU A 254 -4.36 -18.94 7.60
C GLU A 254 -5.85 -18.92 7.95
N ALA A 255 -6.71 -19.62 7.22
CA ALA A 255 -8.17 -19.57 7.41
C ALA A 255 -8.60 -19.86 8.87
N SER A 256 -9.38 -18.96 9.47
CA SER A 256 -10.09 -19.21 10.74
C SER A 256 -11.55 -19.57 10.46
N GLU A 257 -12.04 -20.64 11.07
CA GLU A 257 -13.39 -21.19 10.83
C GLU A 257 -14.53 -20.44 11.55
N SER A 258 -14.35 -19.17 11.92
CA SER A 258 -15.22 -18.47 12.89
C SER A 258 -16.13 -17.37 12.30
N TYR A 259 -16.70 -17.56 11.10
CA TYR A 259 -17.57 -16.54 10.46
C TYR A 259 -19.08 -16.81 10.61
N ASP A 260 -19.48 -17.98 11.09
CA ASP A 260 -20.85 -18.48 10.96
C ASP A 260 -21.88 -17.61 11.69
N HIS A 261 -21.55 -17.18 12.90
CA HIS A 261 -22.47 -16.42 13.73
C HIS A 261 -22.79 -15.07 13.08
N GLU A 262 -21.78 -14.38 12.54
CA GLU A 262 -21.94 -13.10 11.86
C GLU A 262 -22.63 -13.27 10.51
N LEU A 263 -22.31 -14.31 9.75
CA LEU A 263 -22.96 -14.61 8.47
C LEU A 263 -24.44 -14.93 8.64
N LEU A 264 -24.83 -15.65 9.71
CA LEU A 264 -26.23 -15.93 10.05
C LEU A 264 -26.99 -14.70 10.57
N ARG A 265 -26.28 -13.68 11.05
CA ARG A 265 -26.88 -12.36 11.35
C ARG A 265 -27.03 -11.50 10.10
N LEU A 266 -26.13 -11.66 9.13
CA LEU A 266 -26.15 -10.92 7.87
C LEU A 266 -27.20 -11.46 6.90
N PHE A 267 -27.37 -12.77 6.84
CA PHE A 267 -28.14 -13.48 5.82
C PHE A 267 -29.04 -14.54 6.45
N SER A 268 -30.13 -14.88 5.77
CA SER A 268 -31.08 -15.90 6.21
C SER A 268 -30.70 -17.31 5.74
N ALA A 269 -30.98 -18.30 6.58
CA ALA A 269 -30.91 -19.73 6.27
C ALA A 269 -32.31 -20.39 6.18
N GLU A 270 -33.39 -19.60 6.24
CA GLU A 270 -34.76 -20.12 6.30
C GLU A 270 -35.19 -20.82 5.00
N GLU A 271 -35.99 -21.87 5.12
CA GLU A 271 -36.46 -22.64 3.95
C GLU A 271 -37.36 -21.80 3.03
N ASP A 272 -38.12 -20.87 3.59
CA ASP A 272 -39.00 -19.96 2.86
C ASP A 272 -38.21 -18.99 1.95
N ASP A 273 -36.94 -18.76 2.26
CA ASP A 273 -36.06 -17.86 1.53
C ASP A 273 -35.30 -18.54 0.38
N ARG A 274 -35.56 -19.83 0.10
CA ARG A 274 -34.83 -20.59 -0.94
C ARG A 274 -34.85 -19.93 -2.32
N ARG A 275 -35.92 -19.19 -2.64
CA ARG A 275 -36.09 -18.47 -3.93
C ARG A 275 -35.43 -17.08 -3.95
N LYS A 276 -34.99 -16.56 -2.81
CA LYS A 276 -34.29 -15.27 -2.72
C LYS A 276 -32.85 -15.38 -3.28
N PRO A 277 -32.18 -14.25 -3.59
CA PRO A 277 -30.81 -14.26 -4.08
C PRO A 277 -29.84 -14.94 -3.11
N SER A 278 -28.86 -15.66 -3.66
CA SER A 278 -27.78 -16.27 -2.88
C SER A 278 -26.87 -15.22 -2.24
N ALA A 279 -26.60 -15.35 -0.94
CA ALA A 279 -25.65 -14.50 -0.22
C ALA A 279 -24.26 -14.54 -0.84
N ALA A 280 -23.80 -15.72 -1.26
CA ALA A 280 -22.51 -15.88 -1.94
C ALA A 280 -22.47 -15.13 -3.28
N SER A 281 -23.55 -15.18 -4.06
CA SER A 281 -23.63 -14.44 -5.32
C SER A 281 -23.69 -12.93 -5.09
N PHE A 282 -24.38 -12.49 -4.03
CA PHE A 282 -24.43 -11.10 -3.61
C PHE A 282 -23.05 -10.57 -3.21
N LEU A 283 -22.34 -11.26 -2.31
CA LEU A 283 -20.99 -10.88 -1.89
C LEU A 283 -20.00 -10.87 -3.06
N ARG A 284 -20.09 -11.83 -4.00
CA ARG A 284 -19.27 -11.79 -5.23
C ARG A 284 -19.51 -10.54 -6.06
N LYS A 285 -20.77 -10.07 -6.15
CA LYS A 285 -21.13 -8.87 -6.92
C LYS A 285 -20.50 -7.60 -6.33
N ILE A 286 -20.46 -7.49 -5.00
CA ILE A 286 -19.91 -6.31 -4.30
C ILE A 286 -18.44 -6.47 -3.87
N ARG A 287 -17.81 -7.62 -4.16
CA ARG A 287 -16.47 -8.00 -3.68
C ARG A 287 -15.40 -6.93 -3.89
N LYS A 288 -15.31 -6.37 -5.10
CA LYS A 288 -14.30 -5.35 -5.46
C LYS A 288 -14.47 -4.05 -4.67
N ARG A 289 -15.72 -3.67 -4.36
CA ARG A 289 -16.00 -2.47 -3.56
C ARG A 289 -15.68 -2.73 -2.10
N LEU A 290 -16.19 -3.83 -1.52
CA LEU A 290 -15.92 -4.19 -0.13
C LEU A 290 -14.42 -4.26 0.18
N ARG A 291 -13.62 -4.95 -0.64
CA ARG A 291 -12.18 -5.07 -0.38
C ARG A 291 -11.46 -3.72 -0.41
N ARG A 292 -11.81 -2.84 -1.35
CA ARG A 292 -11.20 -1.51 -1.48
C ARG A 292 -11.59 -0.65 -0.29
N ASP A 293 -12.88 -0.62 0.03
CA ASP A 293 -13.40 0.20 1.12
C ASP A 293 -12.79 -0.28 2.47
N VAL A 294 -12.74 -1.59 2.74
CA VAL A 294 -12.06 -2.10 3.96
C VAL A 294 -10.57 -1.80 3.95
N SER A 295 -9.89 -1.93 2.81
CA SER A 295 -8.46 -1.61 2.68
C SER A 295 -8.19 -0.15 3.03
N GLU A 296 -8.96 0.78 2.46
CA GLU A 296 -8.86 2.21 2.74
C GLU A 296 -9.06 2.53 4.24
N TRP A 297 -9.95 1.82 4.92
CA TRP A 297 -10.26 2.08 6.34
C TRP A 297 -9.30 1.39 7.33
N THR A 298 -8.76 0.24 6.96
CA THR A 298 -7.94 -0.59 7.84
C THR A 298 -6.44 -0.45 7.60
N GLY A 299 -6.04 -0.05 6.39
CA GLY A 299 -4.64 -0.07 5.94
C GLY A 299 -4.11 -1.46 5.60
N HIS A 300 -4.98 -2.47 5.51
CA HIS A 300 -4.58 -3.82 5.10
C HIS A 300 -4.64 -4.01 3.59
N PHE A 301 -3.77 -4.89 3.08
CA PHE A 301 -3.72 -5.24 1.66
C PHE A 301 -5.04 -5.81 1.16
N GLN A 302 -5.46 -5.41 -0.03
CA GLN A 302 -6.67 -5.93 -0.65
C GLN A 302 -6.61 -7.45 -0.83
N TYR A 303 -5.43 -8.03 -1.04
CA TYR A 303 -5.23 -9.47 -1.11
C TYR A 303 -5.66 -10.18 0.20
N THR A 304 -5.19 -9.68 1.35
CA THR A 304 -5.54 -10.19 2.69
C THR A 304 -7.05 -10.14 2.92
N ILE A 305 -7.66 -9.00 2.61
CA ILE A 305 -9.11 -8.81 2.76
C ILE A 305 -9.90 -9.72 1.79
N ASP A 306 -9.38 -9.94 0.59
CA ASP A 306 -9.96 -10.82 -0.41
C ASP A 306 -9.91 -12.29 0.05
N GLN A 307 -8.89 -12.72 0.80
CA GLN A 307 -8.86 -14.05 1.43
C GLN A 307 -10.01 -14.19 2.45
N VAL A 308 -10.13 -13.27 3.43
CA VAL A 308 -11.23 -13.30 4.42
C VAL A 308 -12.59 -13.31 3.72
N LEU A 309 -12.78 -12.44 2.74
CA LEU A 309 -14.03 -12.37 1.99
C LEU A 309 -14.27 -13.63 1.14
N GLY A 310 -13.20 -14.29 0.67
CA GLY A 310 -13.26 -15.58 -0.02
C GLY A 310 -13.80 -16.68 0.90
N ASP A 311 -13.29 -16.76 2.12
CA ASP A 311 -13.76 -17.70 3.14
C ASP A 311 -15.21 -17.44 3.52
N MET A 312 -15.57 -16.17 3.76
CA MET A 312 -16.97 -15.77 4.01
C MET A 312 -17.92 -16.19 2.87
N ILE A 313 -17.49 -16.04 1.61
CA ILE A 313 -18.28 -16.46 0.44
C ILE A 313 -18.42 -17.99 0.40
N THR A 314 -17.33 -18.72 0.61
CA THR A 314 -17.35 -20.19 0.67
C THR A 314 -18.28 -20.67 1.77
N ARG A 315 -18.23 -20.04 2.94
CA ARG A 315 -19.09 -20.39 4.06
C ARG A 315 -20.57 -20.06 3.81
N CYS A 316 -20.86 -18.92 3.18
CA CYS A 316 -22.21 -18.59 2.69
C CYS A 316 -22.77 -19.68 1.75
N GLN A 317 -21.92 -20.28 0.90
CA GLN A 317 -22.35 -21.36 0.00
C GLN A 317 -22.65 -22.65 0.77
N GLN A 318 -21.78 -23.03 1.71
CA GLN A 318 -21.95 -24.24 2.52
C GLN A 318 -23.22 -24.17 3.38
N LEU A 319 -23.47 -23.02 4.01
CA LEU A 319 -24.66 -22.75 4.82
C LEU A 319 -25.91 -22.44 3.98
N LYS A 320 -25.77 -22.36 2.65
CA LYS A 320 -26.85 -22.05 1.68
C LYS A 320 -27.60 -20.75 2.00
N LEU A 321 -26.89 -19.74 2.48
CA LEU A 321 -27.47 -18.47 2.94
C LEU A 321 -28.10 -17.65 1.81
N ARG A 322 -29.05 -16.80 2.17
CA ARG A 322 -29.90 -16.00 1.27
C ARG A 322 -29.97 -14.55 1.72
N VAL A 323 -30.07 -13.65 0.75
CA VAL A 323 -30.29 -12.21 0.99
C VAL A 323 -31.77 -11.98 1.19
N ASP A 324 -32.17 -11.71 2.43
CA ASP A 324 -33.55 -11.55 2.88
C ASP A 324 -33.95 -10.10 3.17
N ARG A 325 -32.95 -9.22 3.35
CA ARG A 325 -33.09 -7.78 3.64
C ARG A 325 -32.73 -6.90 2.45
N ASN A 326 -32.86 -5.58 2.63
CA ASN A 326 -32.48 -4.60 1.62
C ASN A 326 -30.99 -4.72 1.25
N PRO A 327 -30.63 -4.84 -0.05
CA PRO A 327 -29.24 -4.91 -0.51
C PRO A 327 -28.30 -3.84 0.03
N GLU A 328 -28.74 -2.59 0.19
CA GLU A 328 -27.90 -1.50 0.68
C GLU A 328 -27.55 -1.66 2.17
N GLU A 329 -28.52 -2.14 2.97
CA GLU A 329 -28.32 -2.42 4.40
C GLU A 329 -27.39 -3.64 4.58
N VAL A 330 -27.64 -4.71 3.83
CA VAL A 330 -26.82 -5.92 3.88
C VAL A 330 -25.38 -5.63 3.45
N GLU A 331 -25.18 -4.76 2.46
CA GLU A 331 -23.84 -4.33 2.07
C GLU A 331 -23.13 -3.55 3.17
N ARG A 332 -23.80 -2.59 3.82
CA ARG A 332 -23.23 -1.84 4.93
C ARG A 332 -22.84 -2.77 6.09
N ASP A 333 -23.71 -3.72 6.43
CA ASP A 333 -23.43 -4.67 7.50
C ASP A 333 -22.30 -5.63 7.09
N ALA A 334 -22.25 -6.07 5.83
CA ALA A 334 -21.16 -6.89 5.30
C ALA A 334 -19.81 -6.17 5.35
N LEU A 335 -19.78 -4.85 5.10
CA LEU A 335 -18.58 -4.03 5.27
C LEU A 335 -18.10 -4.04 6.73
N ILE A 336 -19.02 -3.88 7.68
CA ILE A 336 -18.71 -3.89 9.12
C ILE A 336 -18.15 -5.25 9.54
N VAL A 337 -18.82 -6.34 9.15
CA VAL A 337 -18.43 -7.71 9.49
C VAL A 337 -17.08 -8.05 8.86
N LEU A 338 -16.87 -7.72 7.58
CA LEU A 338 -15.58 -7.91 6.92
C LEU A 338 -14.47 -7.12 7.62
N THR A 339 -14.71 -5.84 7.95
CA THR A 339 -13.75 -5.00 8.69
C THR A 339 -13.40 -5.63 10.03
N MET A 340 -14.40 -6.05 10.80
CA MET A 340 -14.20 -6.68 12.11
C MET A 340 -13.40 -7.97 12.00
N HIS A 341 -13.72 -8.85 11.04
CA HIS A 341 -12.98 -10.09 10.87
C HIS A 341 -11.58 -9.87 10.34
N THR A 342 -11.37 -8.93 9.40
CA THR A 342 -10.02 -8.55 8.98
C THR A 342 -9.19 -8.08 10.18
N MET A 343 -9.77 -7.27 11.08
CA MET A 343 -9.05 -6.79 12.26
C MET A 343 -8.81 -7.89 13.32
N ASN A 344 -9.79 -8.76 13.58
CA ASN A 344 -9.67 -9.83 14.57
C ASN A 344 -8.71 -10.95 14.13
N HIS A 345 -8.77 -11.34 12.86
CA HIS A 345 -7.94 -12.41 12.31
C HIS A 345 -6.45 -12.04 12.37
N ILE A 346 -6.14 -10.75 12.24
CA ILE A 346 -4.80 -10.21 12.38
C ILE A 346 -4.37 -10.10 13.86
N GLN A 347 -5.29 -9.88 14.81
CA GLN A 347 -5.00 -9.95 16.24
C GLN A 347 -4.72 -11.39 16.72
N ASP A 348 -5.35 -12.39 16.10
CA ASP A 348 -5.08 -13.80 16.39
C ASP A 348 -3.74 -14.26 15.79
N GLU A 349 -3.34 -13.76 14.61
CA GLU A 349 -2.00 -14.00 14.05
C GLU A 349 -0.88 -13.26 14.80
N ALA A 350 -1.17 -12.12 15.44
CA ALA A 350 -0.23 -11.43 16.33
C ALA A 350 0.21 -12.28 17.54
N HIS A 351 -0.52 -13.35 17.87
CA HIS A 351 -0.13 -14.33 18.88
C HIS A 351 0.72 -15.48 18.33
N LYS A 352 0.91 -15.58 17.00
CA LYS A 352 1.54 -16.75 16.35
C LYS A 352 2.57 -16.45 15.26
N VAL A 353 2.78 -15.21 14.83
CA VAL A 353 3.81 -14.91 13.82
C VAL A 353 5.07 -14.33 14.45
N ALA A 354 6.14 -15.12 14.39
CA ALA A 354 7.53 -14.69 14.55
C ALA A 354 8.02 -14.06 13.23
N LEU A 355 8.81 -12.98 13.33
CA LEU A 355 9.57 -12.39 12.22
C LEU A 355 10.53 -13.39 11.56
#